data_AF-A0A9D7YDL1-F1
#
_entry.id   AF-A0A9D7YDL1-F1
#
_cell.length_a   1.000
_cell.length_b   1.000
_cell.length_c   1.000
_cell.angle_alpha   90.00
_cell.angle_beta   90.00
_cell.angle_gamma   90.00
#
_symmetry.space_group_name_H-M   'P 1'
#
loop_
_entity.id
_entity.type
_entity.pdbx_description
1 polymer ?
#
loop_
_entity_poly.entity_id
_entity_poly.type
_entity_poly.pdbx_seq_one_letter_code
_entity_poly.pdbx_strand_id
1 'polypeptide(L)' 'MSSAAKDSVSLTNISAKEKNRLTASIKSTIARQLWRNDGYFEVHNMNDAEIKKAIEVIKQ' A
#
# COMPACT_ATOMS: atom_id res chain seq x y z
N MET A 1 12.25 -17.09 28.57
CA MET A 1 12.46 -16.27 27.35
C MET A 1 12.00 -17.05 26.11
N SER A 2 10.70 -17.20 25.85
CA SER A 2 10.25 -17.85 24.60
C SER A 2 8.81 -17.48 24.19
N SER A 3 8.35 -16.28 24.54
CA SER A 3 7.00 -15.82 24.14
C SER A 3 7.01 -14.92 22.90
N ALA A 4 8.16 -14.34 22.52
CA ALA A 4 8.25 -13.41 21.38
C ALA A 4 8.05 -14.08 20.00
N ALA A 5 8.35 -15.38 19.89
CA ALA A 5 8.15 -16.12 18.64
C ALA A 5 6.67 -16.39 18.33
N LYS A 6 5.81 -16.45 19.37
CA LYS A 6 4.37 -16.68 19.19
C LYS A 6 3.65 -15.46 18.59
N ASP A 7 4.17 -14.26 18.80
CA ASP A 7 3.59 -13.01 18.31
C ASP A 7 4.23 -12.51 17.01
N SER A 8 5.16 -13.28 16.43
CA SER A 8 5.84 -12.90 15.19
C SER A 8 5.13 -13.47 13.96
N VAL A 9 4.74 -12.59 13.04
CA VAL A 9 4.23 -12.99 11.73
C VAL A 9 5.41 -13.42 10.86
N SER A 10 5.44 -14.70 10.45
CA SER A 10 6.48 -15.18 9.53
C SER A 10 6.27 -14.60 8.12
N LEU A 11 7.25 -13.83 7.65
CA LEU A 11 7.25 -13.24 6.31
C LEU A 11 7.98 -14.12 5.27
N THR A 12 8.44 -15.32 5.66
CA THR A 12 9.32 -16.16 4.82
C THR A 12 8.61 -16.75 3.60
N ASN A 13 7.29 -16.89 3.65
CA ASN A 13 6.50 -17.55 2.61
C ASN A 13 5.64 -16.57 1.78
N ILE A 14 5.90 -15.27 1.88
CA ILE A 14 5.13 -14.25 1.17
C ILE A 14 5.73 -14.01 -0.21
N SER A 15 4.91 -14.07 -1.26
CA SER A 15 5.36 -13.75 -2.62
C SER A 15 5.75 -12.27 -2.75
N ALA A 16 6.62 -11.94 -3.70
CA ALA A 16 6.99 -10.55 -3.98
C ALA A 16 5.76 -9.66 -4.27
N LYS A 17 4.73 -10.22 -4.93
CA LYS A 17 3.46 -9.55 -5.23
C LYS A 17 2.70 -9.19 -3.96
N GLU A 18 2.58 -10.13 -3.03
CA GLU A 18 1.90 -9.92 -1.75
C GLU A 18 2.66 -8.92 -0.87
N LYS A 19 4.00 -9.02 -0.83
CA LYS A 19 4.85 -8.06 -0.13
C LYS A 19 4.66 -6.63 -0.68
N ASN A 20 4.62 -6.48 -2.00
CA ASN A 20 4.41 -5.19 -2.64
C ASN A 20 3.00 -4.63 -2.34
N ARG A 21 1.97 -5.48 -2.36
CA ARG A 21 0.60 -5.11 -1.97
C ARG A 21 0.53 -4.65 -0.53
N LEU A 22 1.08 -5.44 0.40
CA LEU A 22 1.11 -5.11 1.83
C LEU A 22 1.85 -3.79 2.07
N THR A 23 3.00 -3.59 1.43
CA THR A 23 3.79 -2.36 1.54
C THR A 23 2.99 -1.16 1.03
N ALA A 24 2.28 -1.30 -0.11
CA ALA A 24 1.43 -0.24 -0.64
C ALA A 24 0.28 0.09 0.32
N SER A 25 -0.41 -0.92 0.86
CA SER A 25 -1.50 -0.70 1.83
C SER A 25 -1.03 -0.01 3.12
N ILE A 26 0.14 -0.38 3.63
CA ILE A 26 0.75 0.29 4.80
C ILE A 26 1.04 1.75 4.47
N LYS A 27 1.67 2.03 3.32
CA LYS A 27 1.96 3.41 2.88
C LYS A 27 0.69 4.24 2.74
N SER A 28 -0.36 3.73 2.11
CA SER A 28 -1.63 4.43 1.97
C SER A 28 -2.28 4.69 3.32
N THR A 29 -2.19 3.75 4.28
CA THR A 29 -2.74 3.93 5.63
C THR A 29 -1.97 4.97 6.44
N ILE A 30 -0.63 4.99 6.32
CA ILE A 30 0.21 6.04 6.94
C ILE A 30 -0.12 7.40 6.33
N ALA A 31 -0.24 7.47 5.01
CA ALA A 31 -0.63 8.68 4.31
C ALA A 31 -2.02 9.16 4.77
N ARG A 32 -2.95 8.23 5.01
CA ARG A 32 -4.25 8.55 5.62
C ARG A 32 -4.11 9.17 7.00
N GLN A 33 -3.23 8.60 7.83
CA GLN A 33 -3.02 9.09 9.19
C GLN A 33 -2.45 10.52 9.20
N LEU A 34 -1.60 10.86 8.24
CA LEU A 34 -0.94 12.17 8.14
C LEU A 34 -1.81 13.23 7.47
N TRP A 35 -2.42 12.89 6.34
CA TRP A 35 -3.09 13.84 5.43
C TRP A 35 -4.55 13.49 5.16
N ARG A 36 -5.15 12.63 6.01
CA ARG A 36 -6.56 12.23 5.93
C ARG A 36 -6.86 11.56 4.58
N ASN A 37 -8.05 11.76 4.03
CA ASN A 37 -8.47 11.05 2.82
C ASN A 37 -7.63 11.43 1.61
N ASP A 38 -7.17 12.68 1.52
CA ASP A 38 -6.44 13.17 0.36
C ASP A 38 -5.11 12.42 0.19
N GLY A 39 -4.31 12.32 1.27
CA GLY A 39 -3.06 11.56 1.22
C GLY A 39 -3.27 10.06 1.00
N TYR A 40 -4.38 9.48 1.48
CA TYR A 40 -4.71 8.10 1.18
C TYR A 40 -4.86 7.88 -0.33
N PHE A 41 -5.72 8.67 -0.99
CA PHE A 41 -6.02 8.50 -2.40
C PHE A 41 -4.84 8.90 -3.28
N GLU A 42 -4.07 9.90 -2.89
CA GLU A 42 -2.84 10.27 -3.58
C GLU A 42 -1.86 9.08 -3.64
N VAL A 43 -1.52 8.49 -2.49
CA VAL A 43 -0.56 7.37 -2.42
C VAL A 43 -1.14 6.07 -2.98
N HIS A 44 -2.41 5.78 -2.72
CA HIS A 44 -3.08 4.58 -3.21
C HIS A 44 -3.18 4.57 -4.74
N ASN A 45 -3.51 5.70 -5.35
CA ASN A 45 -3.79 5.76 -6.79
C ASN A 45 -2.53 5.91 -7.65
N MET A 46 -1.34 6.17 -7.07
CA MET A 46 -0.08 6.32 -7.82
C MET A 46 0.20 5.16 -8.78
N ASN A 47 -0.23 3.94 -8.42
CA ASN A 47 0.04 2.72 -9.19
C ASN A 47 -1.21 2.07 -9.76
N ASP A 48 -2.37 2.72 -9.64
CA ASP A 48 -3.62 2.23 -10.20
C ASP A 48 -3.63 2.44 -11.72
N ALA A 49 -3.87 1.36 -12.47
CA ALA A 49 -3.82 1.38 -13.93
C ALA A 49 -4.99 2.19 -14.53
N GLU A 50 -6.17 2.13 -13.91
CA GLU A 50 -7.36 2.84 -14.36
C GLU A 50 -7.19 4.35 -14.14
N ILE A 51 -6.65 4.74 -12.98
CA ILE A 51 -6.38 6.15 -12.69
C ILE A 51 -5.31 6.71 -13.62
N LYS A 52 -4.24 5.94 -13.89
CA LYS A 52 -3.23 6.33 -14.89
C LYS A 52 -3.87 6.57 -16.26
N LYS A 53 -4.76 5.66 -16.68
CA LYS A 53 -5.43 5.78 -17.97
C LYS A 53 -6.38 6.98 -18.02
N ALA A 54 -7.13 7.22 -16.94
CA ALA A 54 -8.01 8.38 -16.84
C ALA A 54 -7.22 9.70 -16.93
N ILE A 55 -6.05 9.79 -16.27
CA ILE A 55 -5.17 10.96 -16.36
C ILE A 55 -4.64 11.17 -17.78
N GLU A 56 -4.29 10.10 -18.49
CA GLU A 56 -3.89 10.20 -19.91
C GLU A 56 -5.00 10.81 -20.76
N VAL A 57 -6.25 10.37 -20.58
CA VAL A 57 -7.41 10.88 -21.34
C VAL A 57 -7.72 12.34 -21.00
N ILE A 58 -7.63 12.72 -19.72
CA ILE A 58 -7.93 14.10 -19.26
C ILE A 58 -6.87 15.10 -19.74
N LYS A 59 -5.62 14.66 -19.92
CA LYS A 59 -4.51 15.51 -20.38
C LYS A 59 -4.43 15.67 -21.90
N GLN A 60 -5.28 14.96 -22.66
CA GLN A 60 -5.46 15.15 -24.11
C GLN A 60 -6.40 16.30 -24.40
#